data_AF-A0A6I9WD89-F1
#
_entry.id   AF-A0A6I9WD89-F1
#
_cell.length_a   1.000
_cell.length_b   1.000
_cell.length_c   1.000
_cell.angle_alpha   90.00
_cell.angle_beta   90.00
_cell.angle_gamma   90.00
#
_symmetry.space_group_name_H-M   'P 1'
#
loop_
_entity.id
_entity.type
_entity.pdbx_description
1 polymer ?
#
loop_
_entity_poly.entity_id
_entity_poly.type
_entity_poly.pdbx_seq_one_letter_code
_entity_poly.pdbx_strand_id
1 'polypeptide(L)'
;MNILCYSIIWAIAVFASLGCAIALMKMAWNYYVTHPTLTIIESTHRGIWNYPFPAITVCNINRISYNLTKEFIENLKIPANISKEYLIQEMRLMNELLVPGIFGYDVQENLTRLQDIIDDNHLSVLNIMNLITQNCSTLLTICKWKSTTDQCDRYFKKSLSRDGLCCSFNYYTFPDAATLDNMKRSTACGFETGMTIVVNIDPNDYHATITGAYGVKVIIHYSFDYPDFNAEMQLVQLNSQHFVSINPAEMYSKPEVKDLTISTRKCIFNDEADKVLYANVQERNLTFTIYSYHNCLAECRASITRAKCGCIPYYFPQNIIIISGTRVCNLRDIQCLKKYKLFLDTSWPEIKQNHQNLPKKIDDIKKPPCGCIPDCSLYYYPIESSFGTLDTDLYYSGGSFSKNPR
;
A
#
# COMPACT_ATOMS: atom_id res chain seq x y z
N MET A 1 -82.31 -12.88 -9.65
CA MET A 1 -81.31 -12.02 -10.35
C MET A 1 -80.20 -11.51 -9.43
N ASN A 2 -80.46 -11.22 -8.15
CA ASN A 2 -79.46 -10.67 -7.22
C ASN A 2 -78.32 -11.63 -6.79
N ILE A 3 -78.60 -12.93 -6.66
CA ILE A 3 -77.60 -13.92 -6.19
C ILE A 3 -76.51 -14.20 -7.25
N LEU A 4 -76.89 -14.20 -8.53
CA LEU A 4 -75.96 -14.43 -9.63
C LEU A 4 -74.97 -13.26 -9.78
N CYS A 5 -75.47 -12.02 -9.66
CA CYS A 5 -74.65 -10.80 -9.69
C CYS A 5 -73.65 -10.78 -8.53
N TYR A 6 -74.09 -11.14 -7.32
CA TYR A 6 -73.23 -11.25 -6.15
C TYR A 6 -72.10 -12.27 -6.36
N SER A 7 -72.42 -13.44 -6.91
CA SER A 7 -71.44 -14.51 -7.18
C SER A 7 -70.38 -14.08 -8.21
N ILE A 8 -70.77 -13.31 -9.23
CA ILE A 8 -69.85 -12.79 -10.26
C ILE A 8 -68.92 -11.71 -9.69
N ILE A 9 -69.43 -10.81 -8.85
CA ILE A 9 -68.62 -9.76 -8.20
C ILE A 9 -67.58 -10.40 -7.26
N TRP A 10 -67.97 -11.43 -6.49
CA TRP A 10 -67.04 -12.18 -5.66
C TRP A 10 -65.98 -12.92 -6.47
N ALA A 11 -66.36 -13.54 -7.59
CA ALA A 11 -65.40 -14.19 -8.48
C ALA A 11 -64.36 -13.18 -9.01
N ILE A 12 -64.80 -12.00 -9.47
CA ILE A 12 -63.89 -10.94 -9.94
C ILE A 12 -62.96 -10.47 -8.82
N ALA A 13 -63.49 -10.25 -7.61
CA ALA A 13 -62.69 -9.84 -6.46
C ALA A 13 -61.62 -10.88 -6.09
N VAL A 14 -61.95 -12.18 -6.15
CA VAL A 14 -61.01 -13.28 -5.89
C VAL A 14 -59.94 -13.38 -6.99
N PHE A 15 -60.30 -13.24 -8.26
CA PHE A 15 -59.30 -13.25 -9.33
C PHE A 15 -58.39 -12.02 -9.29
N ALA A 16 -58.94 -10.85 -8.96
CA ALA A 16 -58.15 -9.63 -8.76
C ALA A 16 -57.19 -9.77 -7.58
N SER A 17 -57.65 -10.30 -6.43
CA SER A 17 -56.79 -10.51 -5.26
C SER A 17 -55.72 -11.57 -5.52
N LEU A 18 -56.04 -12.65 -6.24
CA LEU A 18 -55.07 -13.66 -6.68
C LEU A 18 -54.02 -13.06 -7.63
N GLY A 19 -54.46 -12.24 -8.59
CA GLY A 19 -53.56 -11.53 -9.51
C GLY A 19 -52.60 -10.60 -8.76
N CYS A 20 -53.10 -9.83 -7.79
CA CYS A 20 -52.28 -8.99 -6.92
C CYS A 20 -51.30 -9.82 -6.08
N ALA A 21 -51.74 -10.94 -5.49
CA ALA A 21 -50.89 -11.82 -4.69
C ALA A 21 -49.73 -12.40 -5.53
N ILE A 22 -50.02 -12.86 -6.75
CA ILE A 22 -48.99 -13.37 -7.68
C ILE A 22 -47.99 -12.25 -8.05
N ALA A 23 -48.49 -11.04 -8.32
CA ALA A 23 -47.63 -9.90 -8.62
C ALA A 23 -46.69 -9.55 -7.45
N LEU A 24 -47.23 -9.52 -6.22
CA LEU A 24 -46.44 -9.26 -5.01
C LEU A 24 -45.42 -10.36 -4.75
N MET A 25 -45.80 -11.65 -4.89
CA MET A 25 -44.87 -12.76 -4.76
C MET A 25 -43.74 -12.69 -5.78
N LYS A 26 -44.05 -12.38 -7.05
CA LYS A 26 -43.05 -12.22 -8.10
C LYS A 26 -42.10 -11.05 -7.80
N MET A 27 -42.63 -9.93 -7.30
CA MET A 27 -41.82 -8.77 -6.91
C MET A 27 -40.90 -9.11 -5.73
N ALA A 28 -41.42 -9.76 -4.69
CA ALA A 28 -40.63 -10.19 -3.53
C ALA A 28 -39.55 -11.21 -3.91
N TRP A 29 -39.89 -12.20 -4.74
CA TRP A 29 -38.94 -13.18 -5.24
C TRP A 29 -37.82 -12.53 -6.07
N ASN A 30 -38.19 -11.61 -6.98
CA ASN A 30 -37.21 -10.88 -7.77
C ASN A 30 -36.29 -10.01 -6.89
N TYR A 31 -36.83 -9.38 -5.85
CA TYR A 31 -36.03 -8.62 -4.89
C TYR A 31 -35.04 -9.51 -4.13
N TYR A 32 -35.49 -10.67 -3.63
CA TYR A 32 -34.66 -11.65 -2.92
C TYR A 32 -33.51 -12.18 -3.79
N VAL A 33 -33.80 -12.56 -5.04
CA VAL A 33 -32.78 -13.07 -5.97
C VAL A 33 -31.79 -11.99 -6.40
N THR A 34 -32.22 -10.73 -6.47
CA THR A 34 -31.34 -9.61 -6.86
C THR A 34 -30.48 -9.08 -5.71
N HIS A 35 -30.85 -9.33 -4.45
CA HIS A 35 -30.15 -8.85 -3.25
C HIS A 35 -29.96 -9.98 -2.22
N PRO A 36 -29.13 -10.99 -2.51
CA PRO A 36 -28.94 -12.14 -1.61
C PRO A 36 -28.07 -11.86 -0.38
N THR A 37 -27.39 -10.71 -0.34
CA THR A 37 -26.49 -10.32 0.75
C THR A 37 -26.94 -8.99 1.37
N LEU A 38 -26.86 -8.90 2.70
CA LEU A 38 -27.10 -7.68 3.46
C LEU A 38 -25.89 -7.40 4.36
N THR A 39 -25.42 -6.15 4.36
CA THR A 39 -24.38 -5.69 5.29
C THR A 39 -25.02 -5.15 6.56
N ILE A 40 -24.58 -5.65 7.71
CA ILE A 40 -25.02 -5.19 9.03
C ILE A 40 -23.81 -4.87 9.91
N ILE A 41 -23.99 -3.99 10.88
CA ILE A 41 -23.00 -3.79 11.94
C ILE A 41 -23.26 -4.87 12.99
N GLU A 42 -22.35 -5.84 13.12
CA GLU A 42 -22.46 -6.86 14.15
C GLU A 42 -22.18 -6.28 15.54
N SER A 43 -21.12 -5.49 15.68
CA SER A 43 -20.75 -4.88 16.95
C SER A 43 -19.88 -3.64 16.74
N THR A 44 -20.14 -2.61 17.55
CA THR A 44 -19.28 -1.42 17.70
C THR A 44 -18.35 -1.51 18.90
N HIS A 45 -18.44 -2.59 19.69
CA HIS A 45 -17.75 -2.76 20.98
C HIS A 45 -16.85 -4.01 21.01
N ARG A 46 -16.26 -4.36 19.87
CA ARG A 46 -15.32 -5.49 19.81
C ARG A 46 -14.00 -5.10 20.45
N GLY A 47 -13.51 -5.93 21.38
CA GLY A 47 -12.26 -5.66 22.09
C GLY A 47 -11.05 -5.57 21.15
N ILE A 48 -10.11 -4.67 21.46
CA ILE A 48 -8.95 -4.34 20.62
C ILE A 48 -8.04 -5.55 20.34
N TRP A 49 -7.99 -6.51 21.27
CA TRP A 49 -7.22 -7.75 21.12
C TRP A 49 -7.69 -8.65 19.98
N ASN A 50 -8.92 -8.46 19.49
CA ASN A 50 -9.44 -9.22 18.36
C ASN A 50 -8.94 -8.69 17.00
N TYR A 51 -8.37 -7.49 16.96
CA TYR A 51 -7.79 -6.91 15.75
C TYR A 51 -6.27 -7.14 15.73
N PRO A 52 -5.69 -7.54 14.59
CA PRO A 52 -4.25 -7.50 14.42
C PRO A 52 -3.79 -6.05 14.56
N PHE A 53 -2.70 -5.83 15.30
CA PHE A 53 -2.08 -4.51 15.35
C PHE A 53 -1.57 -4.19 13.93
N PRO A 54 -1.80 -2.98 13.40
CA PRO A 54 -1.45 -2.69 12.01
C PRO A 54 0.05 -2.80 11.77
N ALA A 55 0.42 -3.00 10.51
CA ALA A 55 1.77 -2.73 10.07
C ALA A 55 2.04 -1.22 10.10
N ILE A 56 3.22 -0.84 10.58
CA ILE A 56 3.69 0.54 10.58
C ILE A 56 4.94 0.59 9.70
N THR A 57 4.84 1.28 8.57
CA THR A 57 5.95 1.45 7.62
C THR A 57 6.44 2.89 7.65
N VAL A 58 7.70 3.11 8.02
CA VAL A 58 8.33 4.43 8.15
C VAL A 58 9.30 4.65 7.00
N CYS A 59 9.11 5.73 6.25
CA CYS A 59 9.92 6.14 5.12
C CYS A 59 10.48 7.55 5.36
N ASN A 60 11.81 7.72 5.34
CA ASN A 60 12.43 9.05 5.37
C ASN A 60 12.02 9.92 4.16
N ILE A 61 11.56 11.15 4.33
CA ILE A 61 11.23 11.99 3.16
C ILE A 61 12.46 12.23 2.26
N ASN A 62 13.66 12.23 2.84
CA ASN A 62 14.91 12.09 2.12
C ASN A 62 15.06 10.67 1.56
N ARG A 63 14.92 10.53 0.23
CA ARG A 63 15.06 9.22 -0.43
C ARG A 63 16.52 8.90 -0.74
N ILE A 64 17.36 9.93 -0.89
CA ILE A 64 18.78 9.82 -1.20
C ILE A 64 19.57 10.68 -0.22
N SER A 65 20.42 10.05 0.58
CA SER A 65 21.31 10.70 1.53
C SER A 65 22.51 11.33 0.81
N TYR A 66 22.81 12.59 1.10
CA TYR A 66 23.96 13.29 0.53
C TYR A 66 25.29 12.68 1.02
N ASN A 67 25.40 12.42 2.31
CA ASN A 67 26.60 11.88 2.94
C ASN A 67 26.89 10.46 2.45
N LEU A 68 25.88 9.58 2.42
CA LEU A 68 26.03 8.23 1.90
C LEU A 68 26.35 8.22 0.40
N THR A 69 25.75 9.15 -0.36
CA THR A 69 26.06 9.31 -1.79
C THR A 69 27.51 9.72 -2.00
N LYS A 70 28.03 10.64 -1.17
CA LYS A 70 29.43 11.07 -1.22
C LYS A 70 30.39 9.90 -0.94
N GLU A 71 30.15 9.16 0.14
CA GLU A 71 30.95 7.97 0.51
C GLU A 71 30.91 6.89 -0.59
N PHE A 72 29.73 6.66 -1.18
CA PHE A 72 29.57 5.75 -2.30
C PHE A 72 30.40 6.18 -3.53
N ILE A 73 30.33 7.45 -3.91
CA ILE A 73 31.04 8.00 -5.07
C ILE A 73 32.55 8.05 -4.83
N GLU A 74 33.02 8.20 -3.60
CA GLU A 74 34.45 8.15 -3.28
C GLU A 74 35.09 6.83 -3.69
N ASN A 75 34.34 5.73 -3.60
CA ASN A 75 34.77 4.36 -3.92
C ASN A 75 34.40 3.89 -5.34
N LEU A 76 33.69 4.72 -6.12
CA LEU A 76 33.20 4.36 -7.45
C LEU A 76 34.28 4.60 -8.53
N LYS A 77 34.36 3.72 -9.53
CA LYS A 77 35.22 3.98 -10.70
C LYS A 77 34.51 4.95 -11.64
N ILE A 78 35.10 6.13 -11.82
CA ILE A 78 34.52 7.23 -12.58
C ILE A 78 35.40 7.53 -13.80
N PRO A 79 34.82 7.79 -14.98
CA PRO A 79 35.55 8.24 -16.15
C PRO A 79 36.32 9.55 -15.89
N ALA A 80 37.53 9.68 -16.45
CA ALA A 80 38.41 10.85 -16.20
C ALA A 80 37.80 12.21 -16.59
N ASN A 81 36.77 12.22 -17.46
CA ASN A 81 36.09 13.43 -17.92
C ASN A 81 34.98 13.92 -16.96
N ILE A 82 34.73 13.23 -15.83
CA ILE A 82 33.61 13.52 -14.93
C ILE A 82 34.14 13.82 -13.53
N SER A 83 33.76 14.95 -12.95
CA SER A 83 34.10 15.28 -11.56
C SER A 83 33.20 14.54 -10.57
N LYS A 84 33.73 14.27 -9.37
CA LYS A 84 32.97 13.60 -8.30
C LYS A 84 31.80 14.47 -7.84
N GLU A 85 32.00 15.77 -7.73
CA GLU A 85 30.98 16.74 -7.31
C GLU A 85 29.80 16.77 -8.29
N TYR A 86 30.10 16.68 -9.59
CA TYR A 86 29.08 16.60 -10.62
C TYR A 86 28.26 15.31 -10.47
N LEU A 87 28.94 14.16 -10.32
CA LEU A 87 28.28 12.88 -10.16
C LEU A 87 27.41 12.83 -8.90
N ILE A 88 27.86 13.44 -7.79
CA ILE A 88 27.06 13.57 -6.57
C ILE A 88 25.73 14.26 -6.93
N GLN A 89 25.74 15.40 -7.62
CA GLN A 89 24.49 16.10 -7.99
C GLN A 89 23.59 15.26 -8.90
N GLU A 90 24.17 14.53 -9.85
CA GLU A 90 23.41 13.68 -10.78
C GLU A 90 22.73 12.49 -10.09
N MET A 91 23.25 12.00 -8.95
CA MET A 91 22.60 10.91 -8.20
C MET A 91 21.18 11.23 -7.75
N ARG A 92 20.80 12.52 -7.66
CA ARG A 92 19.41 12.94 -7.39
C ARG A 92 18.42 12.39 -8.43
N LEU A 93 18.90 12.14 -9.65
CA LEU A 93 18.11 11.57 -10.74
C LEU A 93 17.61 10.16 -10.44
N MET A 94 18.19 9.44 -9.48
CA MET A 94 17.68 8.13 -9.04
C MET A 94 16.23 8.20 -8.54
N ASN A 95 15.74 9.37 -8.08
CA ASN A 95 14.34 9.56 -7.70
C ASN A 95 13.35 9.42 -8.88
N GLU A 96 13.82 9.56 -10.14
CA GLU A 96 13.00 9.28 -11.33
C GLU A 96 12.50 7.83 -11.35
N LEU A 97 13.26 6.88 -10.77
CA LEU A 97 12.84 5.48 -10.65
C LEU A 97 11.63 5.30 -9.74
N LEU A 98 11.42 6.20 -8.77
CA LEU A 98 10.26 6.20 -7.90
C LEU A 98 9.10 6.98 -8.53
N VAL A 99 9.38 8.19 -9.01
CA VAL A 99 8.39 9.10 -9.58
C VAL A 99 8.89 9.61 -10.94
N PRO A 100 8.56 8.90 -12.04
CA PRO A 100 8.95 9.33 -13.38
C PRO A 100 8.40 10.71 -13.73
N GLY A 101 9.26 11.58 -14.25
CA GLY A 101 9.00 12.97 -14.58
C GLY A 101 9.02 13.95 -13.42
N ILE A 102 9.57 13.60 -12.26
CA ILE A 102 9.56 14.46 -11.06
C ILE A 102 10.31 15.80 -11.28
N PHE A 103 11.36 15.80 -12.09
CA PHE A 103 12.13 17.03 -12.34
C PHE A 103 11.43 18.02 -13.29
N GLY A 104 10.44 17.57 -14.07
CA GLY A 104 9.64 18.43 -14.95
C GLY A 104 10.32 18.88 -16.25
N TYR A 105 11.63 18.67 -16.42
CA TYR A 105 12.38 18.93 -17.66
C TYR A 105 12.93 17.63 -18.26
N ASP A 106 13.55 17.72 -19.45
CA ASP A 106 14.19 16.56 -20.09
C ASP A 106 15.56 16.28 -19.47
N VAL A 107 15.72 15.06 -18.96
CA VAL A 107 16.92 14.55 -18.28
C VAL A 107 17.41 13.25 -18.91
N GLN A 108 16.93 12.90 -20.12
CA GLN A 108 17.19 11.59 -20.72
C GLN A 108 18.68 11.32 -20.96
N GLU A 109 19.44 12.32 -21.41
CA GLU A 109 20.88 12.20 -21.63
C GLU A 109 21.63 11.99 -20.30
N ASN A 110 21.28 12.78 -19.28
CA ASN A 110 21.82 12.65 -17.93
C ASN A 110 21.56 11.26 -17.34
N LEU A 111 20.33 10.75 -17.45
CA LEU A 111 19.92 9.42 -17.00
C LEU A 111 20.70 8.32 -17.72
N THR A 112 20.89 8.44 -19.03
CA THR A 112 21.62 7.46 -19.83
C THR A 112 23.09 7.42 -19.41
N ARG A 113 23.76 8.58 -19.31
CA ARG A 113 25.15 8.65 -18.88
C ARG A 113 25.35 8.15 -17.45
N LEU A 114 24.42 8.45 -16.54
CA LEU A 114 24.47 7.91 -15.18
C LEU A 114 24.33 6.39 -15.17
N GLN A 115 23.46 5.83 -16.02
CA GLN A 115 23.32 4.39 -16.16
C GLN A 115 24.58 3.73 -16.75
N ASP A 116 25.24 4.36 -17.72
CA ASP A 116 26.50 3.83 -18.29
C ASP A 116 27.56 3.66 -17.19
N ILE A 117 27.72 4.65 -16.31
CA ILE A 117 28.65 4.59 -15.17
C ILE A 117 28.28 3.46 -14.20
N ILE A 118 26.98 3.27 -13.95
CA ILE A 118 26.47 2.20 -13.07
C ILE A 118 26.78 0.81 -13.67
N ASP A 119 26.56 0.66 -14.97
CA ASP A 119 26.76 -0.61 -15.69
C ASP A 119 28.25 -0.98 -15.77
N ASP A 120 29.14 0.00 -16.01
CA ASP A 120 30.60 -0.16 -16.02
C ASP A 120 31.15 -0.64 -14.67
N ASN A 121 30.46 -0.31 -13.57
CA ASN A 121 30.79 -0.77 -12.22
C ASN A 121 30.07 -2.07 -11.83
N HIS A 122 29.27 -2.65 -12.73
CA HIS A 122 28.48 -3.87 -12.51
C HIS A 122 27.54 -3.78 -11.29
N LEU A 123 26.99 -2.59 -11.05
CA LEU A 123 26.10 -2.35 -9.93
C LEU A 123 24.63 -2.47 -10.36
N SER A 124 23.81 -3.08 -9.51
CA SER A 124 22.36 -3.09 -9.69
C SER A 124 21.72 -1.85 -9.06
N VAL A 125 20.57 -1.42 -9.59
CA VAL A 125 19.78 -0.33 -9.04
C VAL A 125 19.47 -0.56 -7.55
N LEU A 126 19.09 -1.78 -7.17
CA LEU A 126 18.76 -2.11 -5.79
C LEU A 126 19.98 -2.00 -4.87
N ASN A 127 21.17 -2.43 -5.33
CA ASN A 127 22.41 -2.30 -4.56
C ASN A 127 22.75 -0.83 -4.32
N ILE A 128 22.62 0.00 -5.35
CA ILE A 128 22.87 1.44 -5.24
C ILE A 128 21.89 2.08 -4.27
N MET A 129 20.57 1.84 -4.43
CA MET A 129 19.56 2.37 -3.52
C MET A 129 19.79 1.92 -2.07
N ASN A 130 20.27 0.69 -1.86
CA ASN A 130 20.63 0.21 -0.52
C ASN A 130 21.81 0.97 0.11
N LEU A 131 22.75 1.46 -0.71
CA LEU A 131 23.94 2.19 -0.25
C LEU A 131 23.66 3.68 -0.01
N ILE A 132 22.80 4.30 -0.83
CA ILE A 132 22.55 5.75 -0.79
C ILE A 132 21.29 6.14 -0.01
N THR A 133 20.51 5.18 0.48
CA THR A 133 19.33 5.42 1.33
C THR A 133 19.67 5.11 2.79
N GLN A 134 19.24 5.98 3.71
CA GLN A 134 19.46 5.80 5.15
C GLN A 134 18.90 4.46 5.66
N ASN A 135 19.69 3.76 6.47
CA ASN A 135 19.31 2.48 7.04
C ASN A 135 18.37 2.63 8.24
N CYS A 136 17.57 1.59 8.52
CA CYS A 136 16.59 1.60 9.61
C CYS A 136 17.21 1.82 10.98
N SER A 137 18.37 1.24 11.26
CA SER A 137 19.12 1.40 12.51
C SER A 137 19.58 2.84 12.75
N THR A 138 19.87 3.60 11.68
CA THR A 138 20.28 5.01 11.76
C THR A 138 19.11 5.99 11.75
N LEU A 139 17.99 5.58 11.13
CA LEU A 139 16.76 6.37 11.03
C LEU A 139 15.94 6.29 12.32
N LEU A 140 15.78 5.10 12.89
CA LEU A 140 14.97 4.85 14.08
C LEU A 140 15.89 4.68 15.29
N THR A 141 15.90 5.66 16.20
CA THR A 141 16.83 5.69 17.34
C THR A 141 16.26 5.02 18.58
N ILE A 142 14.98 5.26 18.88
CA ILE A 142 14.29 4.69 20.04
C ILE A 142 13.02 4.02 19.56
N CYS A 143 12.83 2.76 19.95
CA CYS A 143 11.60 2.01 19.69
C CYS A 143 11.07 1.41 20.99
N LYS A 144 9.83 1.75 21.33
CA LYS A 144 9.14 1.28 22.54
C LYS A 144 7.84 0.62 22.12
N TRP A 145 7.73 -0.68 22.39
CA TRP A 145 6.54 -1.49 22.11
C TRP A 145 5.93 -1.96 23.42
N LYS A 146 4.65 -1.66 23.68
CA LYS A 146 3.97 -2.02 24.94
C LYS A 146 4.78 -1.61 26.18
N SER A 147 5.10 -0.33 26.21
CA SER A 147 5.96 0.31 27.20
C SER A 147 7.39 -0.20 27.34
N THR A 148 7.82 -1.17 26.53
CA THR A 148 9.14 -1.78 26.61
C THR A 148 10.05 -1.23 25.52
N THR A 149 11.06 -0.47 25.93
CA THR A 149 12.10 0.03 25.02
C THR A 149 13.07 -1.08 24.66
N ASP A 150 13.34 -1.26 23.37
CA ASP A 150 14.34 -2.21 22.86
C ASP A 150 14.99 -1.63 21.58
N GLN A 151 16.00 -2.31 21.06
CA GLN A 151 16.65 -1.96 19.81
C GLN A 151 15.65 -1.98 18.64
N CYS A 152 15.61 -0.89 17.88
CA CYS A 152 14.68 -0.75 16.76
C CYS A 152 14.80 -1.87 15.71
N ASP A 153 16.01 -2.41 15.49
CA ASP A 153 16.25 -3.50 14.54
C ASP A 153 15.53 -4.81 14.90
N ARG A 154 15.10 -5.00 16.15
CA ARG A 154 14.27 -6.15 16.56
C ARG A 154 12.82 -6.00 16.12
N TYR A 155 12.34 -4.78 15.99
CA TYR A 155 10.94 -4.47 15.66
C TYR A 155 10.77 -4.12 14.18
N PHE A 156 11.61 -3.23 13.66
CA PHE A 156 11.53 -2.72 12.31
C PHE A 156 12.53 -3.43 11.41
N LYS A 157 12.05 -3.93 10.27
CA LYS A 157 12.87 -4.55 9.23
C LYS A 157 12.79 -3.72 7.96
N LYS A 158 13.87 -3.75 7.17
CA LYS A 158 13.89 -3.12 5.85
C LYS A 158 12.84 -3.80 4.96
N SER A 159 12.01 -2.99 4.31
CA SER A 159 10.92 -3.41 3.45
C SER A 159 10.85 -2.56 2.19
N LEU A 160 10.17 -3.08 1.18
CA LEU A 160 9.88 -2.36 -0.05
C LEU A 160 8.45 -1.79 0.01
N SER A 161 8.29 -0.54 -0.40
CA SER A 161 7.02 0.16 -0.48
C SER A 161 6.97 1.00 -1.76
N ARG A 162 5.82 1.62 -2.08
CA ARG A 162 5.74 2.52 -3.24
C ARG A 162 6.73 3.70 -3.19
N ASP A 163 7.20 4.06 -1.99
CA ASP A 163 8.19 5.12 -1.75
C ASP A 163 9.65 4.59 -1.78
N GLY A 164 9.87 3.30 -2.09
CA GLY A 164 11.19 2.69 -2.19
C GLY A 164 11.56 1.86 -0.96
N LEU A 165 12.79 2.04 -0.46
CA LEU A 165 13.26 1.35 0.74
C LEU A 165 12.74 2.07 1.99
N CYS A 166 12.06 1.32 2.85
CA CYS A 166 11.47 1.81 4.10
C CYS A 166 11.69 0.80 5.24
N CYS A 167 11.21 1.14 6.43
CA CYS A 167 11.33 0.32 7.64
C CYS A 167 9.95 -0.05 8.15
N SER A 168 9.62 -1.33 8.19
CA SER A 168 8.30 -1.80 8.60
C SER A 168 8.32 -2.62 9.88
N PHE A 169 7.37 -2.34 10.76
CA PHE A 169 7.00 -3.15 11.91
C PHE A 169 5.72 -3.93 11.58
N ASN A 170 5.68 -5.21 11.97
CA ASN A 170 4.52 -6.10 11.80
C ASN A 170 3.98 -6.20 10.35
N TYR A 171 4.87 -6.06 9.36
CA TYR A 171 4.59 -6.25 7.93
C TYR A 171 5.26 -7.52 7.42
N TYR A 172 4.52 -8.35 6.67
CA TYR A 172 4.97 -9.63 6.17
C TYR A 172 4.62 -9.77 4.70
N THR A 173 5.64 -9.72 3.84
CA THR A 173 5.47 -9.84 2.38
C THR A 173 5.33 -11.29 1.91
N PHE A 174 6.06 -12.21 2.57
CA PHE A 174 6.05 -13.65 2.29
C PHE A 174 5.83 -14.45 3.59
N PRO A 175 4.66 -14.31 4.25
CA PRO A 175 4.40 -15.00 5.51
C PRO A 175 4.43 -16.52 5.32
N ASP A 176 5.12 -17.23 6.21
CA ASP A 176 4.92 -18.67 6.41
C ASP A 176 3.68 -18.91 7.30
N ALA A 177 3.27 -20.17 7.43
CA ALA A 177 2.10 -20.53 8.25
C ALA A 177 2.26 -20.09 9.72
N ALA A 178 3.49 -20.06 10.24
CA ALA A 178 3.79 -19.58 11.59
C ALA A 178 3.62 -18.06 11.71
N THR A 179 3.94 -17.29 10.67
CA THR A 179 3.81 -15.83 10.63
C THR A 179 2.35 -15.39 10.68
N LEU A 180 1.43 -16.15 10.08
CA LEU A 180 0.00 -15.84 10.10
C LEU A 180 -0.58 -15.84 11.52
N ASP A 181 -0.10 -16.75 12.37
CA ASP A 181 -0.54 -16.88 13.76
C ASP A 181 0.19 -15.89 14.71
N ASN A 182 1.40 -15.46 14.34
CA ASN A 182 2.27 -14.59 15.15
C ASN A 182 2.08 -13.08 14.92
N MET A 183 0.99 -12.65 14.27
CA MET A 183 0.68 -11.23 14.14
C MET A 183 0.60 -10.56 15.50
N LYS A 184 1.34 -9.45 15.66
CA LYS A 184 1.33 -8.70 16.92
C LYS A 184 -0.06 -8.09 17.14
N ARG A 185 -0.54 -8.13 18.38
CA ARG A 185 -1.84 -7.58 18.82
C ARG A 185 -1.63 -6.70 20.05
N SER A 186 -2.45 -5.67 20.20
CA SER A 186 -2.52 -4.90 21.46
C SER A 186 -3.55 -5.53 22.40
N THR A 187 -3.27 -5.48 23.70
CA THR A 187 -4.19 -5.97 24.75
C THR A 187 -5.07 -4.86 25.32
N ALA A 188 -4.69 -3.60 25.13
CA ALA A 188 -5.43 -2.44 25.63
C ALA A 188 -5.29 -1.23 24.67
N CYS A 189 -5.98 -0.15 25.00
CA CYS A 189 -5.93 1.11 24.28
C CYS A 189 -4.96 2.08 24.98
N GLY A 190 -4.47 3.07 24.22
CA GLY A 190 -3.58 4.12 24.72
C GLY A 190 -2.14 3.95 24.24
N PHE A 191 -1.40 5.07 24.22
CA PHE A 191 -0.07 5.16 23.62
C PHE A 191 0.96 4.24 24.29
N GLU A 192 0.82 3.97 25.59
CA GLU A 192 1.69 3.04 26.34
C GLU A 192 1.63 1.61 25.78
N THR A 193 0.47 1.18 25.30
CA THR A 193 0.29 -0.17 24.70
C THR A 193 0.62 -0.22 23.21
N GLY A 194 0.90 0.92 22.60
CA GLY A 194 1.22 1.06 21.20
C GLY A 194 2.72 0.95 20.89
N MET A 195 3.06 1.41 19.68
CA MET A 195 4.43 1.60 19.23
C MET A 195 4.78 3.08 19.36
N THR A 196 5.84 3.39 20.09
CA THR A 196 6.44 4.73 20.13
C THR A 196 7.81 4.65 19.45
N ILE A 197 8.04 5.53 18.48
CA ILE A 197 9.28 5.62 17.73
C ILE A 197 9.84 7.03 17.81
N VAL A 198 11.15 7.15 18.00
CA VAL A 198 11.90 8.40 17.82
C VAL A 198 12.74 8.25 16.57
N VAL A 199 12.70 9.28 15.74
CA VAL A 199 13.32 9.27 14.42
C VAL A 199 14.42 10.30 14.36
N ASN A 200 15.55 9.92 13.76
CA ASN A 200 16.69 10.79 13.51
C ASN A 200 16.73 11.23 12.05
N ILE A 201 16.54 12.53 11.84
CA ILE A 201 16.52 13.18 10.52
C ILE A 201 17.53 14.32 10.55
N ASP A 202 18.52 14.26 9.66
CA ASP A 202 19.49 15.34 9.46
C ASP A 202 19.12 16.15 8.21
N PRO A 203 18.68 17.42 8.34
CA PRO A 203 18.37 18.27 7.19
C PRO A 203 19.55 18.51 6.25
N ASN A 204 20.79 18.48 6.76
CA ASN A 204 21.99 18.70 5.94
C ASN A 204 22.31 17.50 5.05
N ASP A 205 21.78 16.32 5.38
CA ASP A 205 21.94 15.09 4.60
C ASP A 205 20.92 14.98 3.45
N TYR A 206 20.02 15.95 3.29
CA TYR A 206 18.99 15.92 2.25
C TYR A 206 19.57 16.17 0.88
N HIS A 207 19.45 15.18 -0.01
CA HIS A 207 19.92 15.30 -1.39
C HIS A 207 18.76 15.30 -2.40
N ALA A 208 17.83 14.37 -2.25
CA ALA A 208 16.69 14.25 -3.14
C ALA A 208 15.44 13.77 -2.39
N THR A 209 14.39 14.58 -2.42
CA THR A 209 13.09 14.27 -1.83
C THR A 209 12.02 14.15 -2.91
N ILE A 210 10.96 13.40 -2.61
CA ILE A 210 9.73 13.38 -3.43
C ILE A 210 8.76 14.47 -2.94
N THR A 211 8.74 14.71 -1.63
CA THR A 211 7.91 15.72 -0.97
C THR A 211 8.80 16.84 -0.45
N GLY A 212 8.40 18.10 -0.65
CA GLY A 212 9.13 19.28 -0.19
C GLY A 212 8.99 19.52 1.32
N ALA A 213 9.39 18.55 2.14
CA ALA A 213 9.33 18.62 3.60
C ALA A 213 10.48 17.84 4.24
N TYR A 214 10.80 18.18 5.48
CA TYR A 214 11.74 17.42 6.30
C TYR A 214 10.98 16.55 7.31
N GLY A 215 11.37 15.29 7.43
CA GLY A 215 10.77 14.36 8.37
C GLY A 215 10.58 12.96 7.78
N VAL A 216 9.54 12.28 8.24
CA VAL A 216 9.18 10.94 7.75
C VAL A 216 7.73 10.86 7.35
N LYS A 217 7.45 9.93 6.42
CA LYS A 217 6.13 9.45 6.12
C LYS A 217 5.92 8.13 6.83
N VAL A 218 4.88 8.06 7.67
CA VAL A 218 4.44 6.86 8.37
C VAL A 218 3.19 6.34 7.66
N ILE A 219 3.24 5.10 7.20
CA ILE A 219 2.15 4.43 6.48
C ILE A 219 1.60 3.33 7.39
N ILE A 220 0.28 3.34 7.60
CA ILE A 220 -0.44 2.40 8.46
C ILE A 220 -1.32 1.54 7.57
N HIS A 221 -1.12 0.22 7.62
CA HIS A 221 -1.79 -0.72 6.75
C HIS A 221 -1.96 -2.08 7.42
N TYR A 222 -2.74 -2.97 6.78
CA TYR A 222 -2.83 -4.36 7.22
C TYR A 222 -1.50 -5.09 7.05
N SER A 223 -1.20 -6.03 7.94
CA SER A 223 0.10 -6.71 8.04
C SER A 223 0.55 -7.45 6.78
N PHE A 224 -0.35 -7.74 5.86
CA PHE A 224 -0.05 -8.44 4.60
C PHE A 224 -0.26 -7.57 3.36
N ASP A 225 -0.72 -6.33 3.53
CA ASP A 225 -0.92 -5.41 2.41
C ASP A 225 0.38 -4.70 2.05
N TYR A 226 0.68 -4.63 0.77
CA TYR A 226 1.79 -3.86 0.24
C TYR A 226 1.60 -2.37 0.56
N PRO A 227 2.58 -1.70 1.21
CA PRO A 227 2.46 -0.30 1.55
C PRO A 227 2.52 0.57 0.29
N ASP A 228 1.37 1.06 -0.15
CA ASP A 228 1.21 1.95 -1.29
C ASP A 228 0.43 3.23 -0.95
N PHE A 229 0.05 4.00 -1.98
CA PHE A 229 -0.69 5.26 -1.80
C PHE A 229 -2.13 5.07 -1.32
N ASN A 230 -2.67 3.85 -1.30
CA ASN A 230 -4.02 3.56 -0.86
C ASN A 230 -4.10 3.29 0.66
N ALA A 231 -2.95 3.22 1.35
CA ALA A 231 -2.88 3.07 2.80
C ALA A 231 -2.93 4.43 3.52
N GLU A 232 -3.41 4.43 4.75
CA GLU A 232 -3.45 5.63 5.59
C GLU A 232 -2.02 6.12 5.88
N MET A 233 -1.78 7.43 5.79
CA MET A 233 -0.45 8.00 5.97
C MET A 233 -0.44 9.24 6.86
N GLN A 234 0.59 9.34 7.70
CA GLN A 234 0.89 10.52 8.51
C GLN A 234 2.27 11.06 8.12
N LEU A 235 2.35 12.35 7.80
CA LEU A 235 3.63 13.06 7.68
C LEU A 235 4.04 13.57 9.07
N VAL A 236 5.22 13.18 9.53
CA VAL A 236 5.80 13.58 10.82
C VAL A 236 6.93 14.55 10.53
N GLN A 237 6.82 15.77 11.06
CA GLN A 237 7.78 16.84 10.84
C GLN A 237 8.93 16.77 11.86
N LEU A 238 9.96 17.60 11.64
CA LEU A 238 11.04 17.78 12.60
C LEU A 238 10.54 18.46 13.88
N ASN A 239 11.20 18.15 15.01
CA ASN A 239 10.95 18.78 16.31
C ASN A 239 9.49 18.73 16.78
N SER A 240 8.72 17.77 16.26
CA SER A 240 7.33 17.54 16.64
C SER A 240 7.12 16.13 17.16
N GLN A 241 6.20 16.01 18.10
CA GLN A 241 5.67 14.74 18.56
C GLN A 241 4.28 14.57 17.98
N HIS A 242 4.03 13.45 17.30
CA HIS A 242 2.74 13.11 16.73
C HIS A 242 2.12 11.93 17.50
N PHE A 243 0.88 12.09 17.96
CA PHE A 243 0.07 10.99 18.45
C PHE A 243 -0.87 10.56 17.34
N VAL A 244 -0.67 9.34 16.85
CA VAL A 244 -1.52 8.74 15.81
C VAL A 244 -2.44 7.73 16.48
N SER A 245 -3.70 8.10 16.65
CA SER A 245 -4.75 7.24 17.17
C SER A 245 -5.32 6.41 16.04
N ILE A 246 -5.49 5.10 16.26
CA ILE A 246 -5.95 4.16 15.25
C ILE A 246 -7.21 3.48 15.76
N ASN A 247 -8.30 3.58 14.99
CA ASN A 247 -9.60 3.04 15.34
C ASN A 247 -9.94 1.85 14.41
N PRO A 248 -9.38 0.64 14.64
CA PRO A 248 -9.49 -0.45 13.68
C PRO A 248 -10.93 -0.92 13.49
N ALA A 249 -11.28 -1.22 12.25
CA ALA A 249 -12.54 -1.83 11.85
C ALA A 249 -12.27 -3.10 11.04
N GLU A 250 -13.17 -4.06 11.13
CA GLU A 250 -13.14 -5.30 10.35
C GLU A 250 -14.50 -5.45 9.69
N MET A 251 -14.50 -5.62 8.38
CA MET A 251 -15.67 -6.04 7.63
C MET A 251 -15.41 -7.46 7.17
N TYR A 252 -16.29 -8.39 7.51
CA TYR A 252 -16.14 -9.79 7.14
C TYR A 252 -17.47 -10.36 6.66
N SER A 253 -17.39 -11.32 5.75
CA SER A 253 -18.55 -12.04 5.23
C SER A 253 -18.66 -13.39 5.93
N LYS A 254 -19.89 -13.81 6.24
CA LYS A 254 -20.11 -15.13 6.84
C LYS A 254 -19.76 -16.25 5.85
N PRO A 255 -19.39 -17.45 6.32
CA PRO A 255 -19.00 -18.56 5.44
C PRO A 255 -20.07 -18.95 4.41
N GLU A 256 -21.36 -18.79 4.72
CA GLU A 256 -22.47 -19.12 3.83
C GLU A 256 -22.50 -18.23 2.57
N VAL A 257 -21.90 -17.04 2.63
CA VAL A 257 -21.74 -16.16 1.45
C VAL A 257 -20.82 -16.81 0.40
N LYS A 258 -20.01 -17.79 0.80
CA LYS A 258 -19.13 -18.53 -0.10
C LYS A 258 -19.88 -19.39 -1.11
N ASP A 259 -21.11 -19.81 -0.78
CA ASP A 259 -21.95 -20.62 -1.67
C ASP A 259 -22.51 -19.81 -2.86
N LEU A 260 -22.52 -18.47 -2.73
CA LEU A 260 -22.88 -17.57 -3.82
C LEU A 260 -21.74 -17.44 -4.82
N THR A 261 -22.08 -17.32 -6.11
CA THR A 261 -21.10 -17.04 -7.16
C THR A 261 -20.44 -15.67 -6.96
N ILE A 262 -19.17 -15.55 -7.37
CA ILE A 262 -18.38 -14.30 -7.24
C ILE A 262 -19.08 -13.12 -7.91
N SER A 263 -19.74 -13.32 -9.06
CA SER A 263 -20.50 -12.27 -9.75
C SER A 263 -21.67 -11.71 -8.92
N THR A 264 -22.24 -12.55 -8.06
CA THR A 264 -23.40 -12.20 -7.23
C THR A 264 -22.96 -11.56 -5.92
N ARG A 265 -22.00 -12.16 -5.21
CA ARG A 265 -21.48 -11.64 -3.93
C ARG A 265 -20.50 -10.47 -4.09
N LYS A 266 -19.90 -10.29 -5.28
CA LYS A 266 -18.98 -9.19 -5.66
C LYS A 266 -17.72 -9.06 -4.79
N CYS A 267 -17.38 -10.08 -4.02
CA CYS A 267 -16.15 -10.17 -3.24
C CYS A 267 -15.54 -11.57 -3.39
N ILE A 268 -14.27 -11.72 -3.03
CA ILE A 268 -13.57 -12.99 -3.01
C ILE A 268 -12.93 -13.26 -1.64
N PHE A 269 -12.97 -14.53 -1.22
CA PHE A 269 -12.25 -14.98 -0.02
C PHE A 269 -10.79 -15.26 -0.38
N ASN A 270 -9.87 -14.95 0.54
CA ASN A 270 -8.44 -15.13 0.35
C ASN A 270 -8.06 -16.56 -0.08
N ASP A 271 -8.66 -17.58 0.55
CA ASP A 271 -8.38 -19.00 0.27
C ASP A 271 -8.94 -19.50 -1.07
N GLU A 272 -9.84 -18.73 -1.68
CA GLU A 272 -10.46 -19.01 -2.98
C GLU A 272 -9.74 -18.26 -4.11
N ALA A 273 -9.14 -17.10 -3.80
CA ALA A 273 -8.45 -16.25 -4.76
C ALA A 273 -7.35 -16.99 -5.52
N ASP A 274 -6.50 -17.76 -4.83
CA ASP A 274 -5.45 -18.57 -5.44
C ASP A 274 -5.99 -19.56 -6.48
N LYS A 275 -7.13 -20.19 -6.20
CA LYS A 275 -7.76 -21.19 -7.08
C LYS A 275 -8.52 -20.57 -8.24
N VAL A 276 -9.07 -19.38 -8.07
CA VAL A 276 -9.95 -18.77 -9.09
C VAL A 276 -9.21 -17.76 -9.95
N LEU A 277 -8.50 -16.82 -9.32
CA LEU A 277 -7.83 -15.74 -10.03
C LEU A 277 -6.50 -16.17 -10.62
N TYR A 278 -5.82 -17.12 -9.97
CA TYR A 278 -4.46 -17.50 -10.35
C TYR A 278 -4.33 -18.92 -10.91
N ALA A 279 -5.42 -19.68 -11.07
CA ALA A 279 -5.37 -21.04 -11.65
C ALA A 279 -4.78 -21.09 -13.07
N ASN A 280 -4.95 -20.03 -13.86
CA ASN A 280 -4.46 -19.94 -15.25
C ASN A 280 -3.28 -18.97 -15.41
N VAL A 281 -2.78 -18.39 -14.32
CA VAL A 281 -1.67 -17.44 -14.35
C VAL A 281 -0.37 -18.24 -14.25
N GLN A 282 0.29 -18.47 -15.40
CA GLN A 282 1.53 -19.25 -15.48
C GLN A 282 2.71 -18.57 -14.77
N GLU A 283 2.71 -17.24 -14.64
CA GLU A 283 3.75 -16.47 -13.95
C GLU A 283 3.11 -15.32 -13.15
N ARG A 284 3.20 -15.36 -11.82
CA ARG A 284 2.92 -14.17 -10.98
C ARG A 284 4.14 -13.25 -11.02
N ASN A 285 3.92 -11.96 -11.32
CA ASN A 285 5.01 -10.97 -11.34
C ASN A 285 5.48 -10.59 -9.94
N LEU A 286 4.60 -10.68 -8.95
CA LEU A 286 4.89 -10.50 -7.54
C LEU A 286 4.31 -11.69 -6.78
N THR A 287 5.06 -12.26 -5.85
CA THR A 287 4.60 -13.43 -5.09
C THR A 287 4.02 -13.02 -3.75
N PHE A 288 2.99 -12.18 -3.74
CA PHE A 288 2.27 -11.94 -2.49
C PHE A 288 1.61 -13.26 -2.04
N THR A 289 1.83 -13.67 -0.80
CA THR A 289 1.30 -14.93 -0.27
C THR A 289 -0.20 -14.86 0.01
N ILE A 290 -0.73 -13.66 0.23
CA ILE A 290 -2.12 -13.42 0.58
C ILE A 290 -2.75 -12.48 -0.45
N TYR A 291 -3.87 -12.91 -1.01
CA TYR A 291 -4.69 -12.04 -1.82
C TYR A 291 -5.27 -10.93 -0.93
N SER A 292 -5.06 -9.70 -1.38
CA SER A 292 -5.89 -8.58 -0.99
C SER A 292 -6.15 -7.71 -2.22
N TYR A 293 -7.21 -6.92 -2.18
CA TYR A 293 -7.47 -5.95 -3.22
C TYR A 293 -6.26 -5.01 -3.43
N HIS A 294 -5.60 -4.59 -2.34
CA HIS A 294 -4.37 -3.78 -2.39
C HIS A 294 -3.20 -4.50 -3.08
N ASN A 295 -2.95 -5.76 -2.72
CA ASN A 295 -1.89 -6.57 -3.32
C ASN A 295 -2.16 -6.85 -4.80
N CYS A 296 -3.41 -7.12 -5.18
CA CYS A 296 -3.81 -7.30 -6.57
C CYS A 296 -3.53 -6.06 -7.43
N LEU A 297 -3.85 -4.86 -6.92
CA LEU A 297 -3.53 -3.62 -7.61
C LEU A 297 -2.02 -3.42 -7.74
N ALA A 298 -1.24 -3.69 -6.69
CA ALA A 298 0.22 -3.62 -6.74
C ALA A 298 0.81 -4.58 -7.79
N GLU A 299 0.35 -5.83 -7.82
CA GLU A 299 0.72 -6.81 -8.84
C GLU A 299 0.33 -6.36 -10.24
N CYS A 300 -0.85 -5.75 -10.40
CA CYS A 300 -1.24 -5.23 -11.70
C CYS A 300 -0.30 -4.11 -12.17
N ARG A 301 0.05 -3.16 -11.31
CA ARG A 301 0.99 -2.08 -11.67
C ARG A 301 2.34 -2.66 -12.12
N ALA A 302 2.86 -3.66 -11.41
CA ALA A 302 4.08 -4.36 -11.81
C ALA A 302 3.90 -5.08 -13.17
N SER A 303 2.76 -5.74 -13.38
CA SER A 303 2.44 -6.47 -14.62
C SER A 303 2.29 -5.56 -15.83
N ILE A 304 1.61 -4.42 -15.68
CA ILE A 304 1.52 -3.38 -16.72
C ILE A 304 2.92 -2.86 -17.05
N THR A 305 3.74 -2.59 -16.04
CA THR A 305 5.11 -2.10 -16.25
C THR A 305 5.95 -3.12 -17.03
N ARG A 306 5.89 -4.41 -16.66
CA ARG A 306 6.57 -5.48 -17.38
C ARG A 306 6.09 -5.59 -18.82
N ALA A 307 4.79 -5.55 -19.06
CA ALA A 307 4.21 -5.68 -20.40
C ALA A 307 4.51 -4.49 -21.32
N LYS A 308 4.60 -3.26 -20.78
CA LYS A 308 4.82 -2.04 -21.57
C LYS A 308 6.29 -1.65 -21.70
N CYS A 309 7.09 -1.87 -20.66
CA CYS A 309 8.48 -1.43 -20.58
C CYS A 309 9.49 -2.57 -20.45
N GLY A 310 9.05 -3.83 -20.31
CA GLY A 310 9.96 -4.98 -20.23
C GLY A 310 10.75 -5.09 -18.93
N CYS A 311 10.37 -4.35 -17.89
CA CYS A 311 11.05 -4.32 -16.60
C CYS A 311 10.06 -4.15 -15.44
N ILE A 312 10.48 -4.45 -14.21
CA ILE A 312 9.71 -4.18 -13.00
C ILE A 312 10.49 -3.22 -12.10
N PRO A 313 9.88 -2.14 -11.58
CA PRO A 313 10.55 -1.22 -10.67
C PRO A 313 11.09 -1.92 -9.42
N TYR A 314 12.23 -1.43 -8.92
CA TYR A 314 12.95 -2.05 -7.79
C TYR A 314 12.15 -2.08 -6.48
N TYR A 315 11.17 -1.18 -6.36
CA TYR A 315 10.38 -1.01 -5.15
C TYR A 315 9.23 -2.02 -5.04
N PHE A 316 9.03 -2.90 -6.03
CA PHE A 316 8.12 -4.03 -5.88
C PHE A 316 8.87 -5.26 -5.35
N PRO A 317 8.26 -6.04 -4.44
CA PRO A 317 8.88 -7.25 -3.92
C PRO A 317 8.91 -8.37 -4.97
N GLN A 318 10.06 -8.53 -5.63
CA GLN A 318 10.28 -9.57 -6.62
C GLN A 318 10.81 -10.83 -5.93
N ASN A 319 10.17 -11.98 -6.16
CA ASN A 319 10.79 -13.25 -5.80
C ASN A 319 11.76 -13.65 -6.94
N ILE A 320 13.05 -13.39 -6.72
CA ILE A 320 14.15 -13.61 -7.67
C ILE A 320 14.17 -15.07 -8.20
N ILE A 321 13.61 -16.02 -7.44
CA ILE A 321 13.65 -17.45 -7.76
C ILE A 321 12.62 -17.85 -8.84
N ILE A 322 11.52 -17.10 -9.01
CA ILE A 322 10.38 -17.55 -9.83
C ILE A 322 10.34 -16.91 -11.22
N ILE A 323 10.96 -15.74 -11.41
CA ILE A 323 10.84 -15.01 -12.68
C ILE A 323 12.11 -15.17 -13.51
N SER A 324 12.22 -16.30 -14.20
CA SER A 324 13.22 -16.46 -15.27
C SER A 324 12.95 -15.44 -16.38
N GLY A 325 13.74 -14.36 -16.44
CA GLY A 325 13.77 -13.44 -17.58
C GLY A 325 13.25 -12.01 -17.34
N THR A 326 12.89 -11.62 -16.11
CA THR A 326 12.51 -10.21 -15.85
C THR A 326 13.60 -9.45 -15.11
N ARG A 327 13.99 -8.31 -15.66
CA ARG A 327 14.98 -7.42 -15.05
C ARG A 327 14.32 -6.29 -14.25
N VAL A 328 15.07 -5.78 -13.28
CA VAL A 328 14.72 -4.55 -12.57
C VAL A 328 14.82 -3.35 -13.51
N CYS A 329 13.87 -2.42 -13.46
CA CYS A 329 13.93 -1.19 -14.25
C CYS A 329 15.14 -0.34 -13.84
N ASN A 330 15.80 0.25 -14.83
CA ASN A 330 16.97 1.10 -14.67
C ASN A 330 16.71 2.52 -15.22
N LEU A 331 17.72 3.40 -15.18
CA LEU A 331 17.52 4.81 -15.53
C LEU A 331 17.19 5.03 -17.02
N ARG A 332 17.52 4.08 -17.91
CA ARG A 332 17.14 4.18 -19.34
C ARG A 332 15.65 3.91 -19.56
N ASP A 333 15.00 3.19 -18.64
CA ASP A 333 13.57 2.85 -18.73
C ASP A 333 12.65 4.02 -18.32
N ILE A 334 13.18 5.07 -17.70
CA ILE A 334 12.42 6.22 -17.20
C ILE A 334 11.54 6.85 -18.28
N GLN A 335 12.03 6.96 -19.52
CA GLN A 335 11.23 7.50 -20.62
C GLN A 335 9.98 6.65 -20.88
N CYS A 336 10.10 5.33 -20.82
CA CYS A 336 8.97 4.41 -20.96
C CYS A 336 8.02 4.53 -19.76
N LEU A 337 8.56 4.54 -18.53
CA LEU A 337 7.79 4.67 -17.30
C LEU A 337 7.01 6.00 -17.26
N LYS A 338 7.63 7.09 -17.69
CA LYS A 338 7.00 8.42 -17.81
C LYS A 338 5.88 8.42 -18.85
N LYS A 339 6.10 7.79 -20.02
CA LYS A 339 5.08 7.67 -21.08
C LYS A 339 3.82 6.94 -20.60
N TYR A 340 3.98 5.88 -19.81
CA TYR A 340 2.87 5.06 -19.33
C TYR A 340 2.45 5.36 -17.88
N LYS A 341 2.97 6.44 -17.27
CA LYS A 341 2.72 6.82 -15.87
C LYS A 341 1.24 6.82 -15.49
N LEU A 342 0.37 7.34 -16.35
CA LEU A 342 -1.08 7.34 -16.11
C LEU A 342 -1.64 5.93 -15.85
N PHE A 343 -1.23 4.94 -16.65
CA PHE A 343 -1.69 3.55 -16.50
C PHE A 343 -1.13 2.91 -15.22
N LEU A 344 0.08 3.29 -14.82
CA LEU A 344 0.73 2.81 -13.60
C LEU A 344 0.07 3.40 -12.34
N ASP A 345 -0.23 4.69 -12.34
CA ASP A 345 -0.84 5.36 -11.20
C ASP A 345 -2.31 4.93 -11.03
N THR A 346 -3.05 4.74 -12.13
CA THR A 346 -4.47 4.34 -12.10
C THR A 346 -4.70 2.83 -12.00
N SER A 347 -3.69 2.00 -12.29
CA SER A 347 -3.84 0.54 -12.42
C SER A 347 -4.92 0.13 -13.44
N TRP A 348 -5.11 0.90 -14.51
CA TRP A 348 -6.22 0.67 -15.45
C TRP A 348 -5.75 0.61 -16.90
N PRO A 349 -5.42 -0.58 -17.43
CA PRO A 349 -4.77 -0.72 -18.74
C PRO A 349 -5.68 -0.37 -19.92
N GLU A 350 -7.01 -0.48 -19.76
CA GLU A 350 -8.02 -0.23 -20.81
C GLU A 350 -8.48 1.24 -20.91
N ILE A 351 -7.95 2.19 -20.11
CA ILE A 351 -8.36 3.60 -20.21
C ILE A 351 -8.01 4.16 -21.59
N LYS A 352 -9.03 4.64 -22.32
CA LYS A 352 -8.84 5.38 -23.56
C LYS A 352 -8.21 6.74 -23.24
N GLN A 353 -6.98 6.92 -23.71
CA GLN A 353 -6.20 8.13 -23.46
C GLN A 353 -6.69 9.27 -24.36
N ASN A 354 -7.74 9.98 -23.94
CA ASN A 354 -8.11 11.26 -24.57
C ASN A 354 -7.35 12.39 -23.87
N HIS A 355 -6.13 12.65 -24.36
CA HIS A 355 -5.18 13.69 -23.93
C HIS A 355 -4.52 13.46 -22.55
N GLN A 356 -3.36 14.10 -22.34
CA GLN A 356 -2.43 13.99 -21.20
C GLN A 356 -3.02 14.31 -19.81
N ASN A 357 -4.33 14.47 -19.69
CA ASN A 357 -5.04 14.73 -18.44
C ASN A 357 -5.82 13.49 -18.02
N LEU A 358 -6.00 13.29 -16.71
CA LEU A 358 -6.96 12.29 -16.23
C LEU A 358 -8.30 12.54 -16.92
N PRO A 359 -8.94 11.51 -17.49
CA PRO A 359 -10.26 11.68 -18.08
C PRO A 359 -11.21 12.16 -16.97
N LYS A 360 -11.80 13.35 -17.16
CA LYS A 360 -12.77 13.94 -16.20
C LYS A 360 -14.01 13.05 -16.01
N LYS A 361 -14.21 12.08 -16.89
CA LYS A 361 -15.21 11.02 -16.81
C LYS A 361 -14.58 9.70 -17.26
N ILE A 362 -14.64 8.69 -16.40
CA ILE A 362 -14.30 7.31 -16.77
C ILE A 362 -15.50 6.77 -17.55
N ASP A 363 -15.35 6.61 -18.86
CA ASP A 363 -16.46 6.24 -19.76
C ASP A 363 -16.97 4.80 -19.53
N ASP A 364 -16.21 3.95 -18.84
CA ASP A 364 -16.55 2.54 -18.63
C ASP A 364 -16.22 2.06 -17.20
N ILE A 365 -17.00 2.50 -16.21
CA ILE A 365 -16.90 2.09 -14.79
C ILE A 365 -17.22 0.59 -14.59
N LYS A 366 -17.64 -0.12 -15.65
CA LYS A 366 -18.14 -1.50 -15.55
C LYS A 366 -17.07 -2.55 -15.30
N LYS A 367 -15.79 -2.26 -15.55
CA LYS A 367 -14.68 -3.20 -15.28
C LYS A 367 -13.77 -2.61 -14.20
N PRO A 368 -13.53 -3.30 -13.08
CA PRO A 368 -12.57 -2.83 -12.09
C PRO A 368 -11.15 -2.81 -12.68
N PRO A 369 -10.25 -1.95 -12.17
CA PRO A 369 -8.86 -1.91 -12.58
C PRO A 369 -8.24 -3.31 -12.49
N CYS A 370 -7.77 -3.81 -13.63
CA CYS A 370 -7.14 -5.12 -13.79
C CYS A 370 -7.97 -6.34 -13.37
N GLY A 371 -9.29 -6.21 -13.26
CA GLY A 371 -10.14 -7.31 -12.81
C GLY A 371 -9.99 -7.64 -11.32
N CYS A 372 -9.33 -6.79 -10.51
CA CYS A 372 -9.19 -7.00 -9.08
C CYS A 372 -10.57 -6.97 -8.39
N ILE A 373 -10.82 -7.97 -7.55
CA ILE A 373 -12.08 -8.17 -6.84
C ILE A 373 -11.90 -7.80 -5.37
N PRO A 374 -12.81 -7.01 -4.76
CA PRO A 374 -12.72 -6.69 -3.33
C PRO A 374 -12.70 -7.93 -2.43
N ASP A 375 -12.04 -7.82 -1.29
CA ASP A 375 -11.99 -8.86 -0.27
C ASP A 375 -13.36 -9.07 0.40
N CYS A 376 -13.73 -10.34 0.64
CA CYS A 376 -14.91 -10.64 1.47
C CYS A 376 -14.65 -10.38 2.96
N SER A 377 -13.38 -10.33 3.37
CA SER A 377 -12.95 -9.97 4.72
C SER A 377 -11.77 -9.01 4.66
N LEU A 378 -11.91 -7.81 5.22
CA LEU A 378 -10.92 -6.75 5.18
C LEU A 378 -10.78 -6.07 6.54
N TYR A 379 -9.56 -5.63 6.83
CA TYR A 379 -9.23 -4.79 7.98
C TYR A 379 -8.99 -3.35 7.52
N TYR A 380 -9.61 -2.41 8.20
CA TYR A 380 -9.44 -0.98 7.95
C TYR A 380 -8.87 -0.29 9.20
N TYR A 381 -7.92 0.61 9.01
CA TYR A 381 -7.16 1.26 10.09
C TYR A 381 -7.21 2.79 9.96
N PRO A 382 -8.37 3.42 10.13
CA PRO A 382 -8.49 4.88 10.06
C PRO A 382 -7.64 5.52 11.16
N ILE A 383 -7.02 6.64 10.79
CA ILE A 383 -6.09 7.36 11.65
C ILE A 383 -6.64 8.73 12.04
N GLU A 384 -6.45 9.09 13.30
CA GLU A 384 -6.68 10.44 13.82
C GLU A 384 -5.35 10.93 14.42
N SER A 385 -4.81 12.03 13.89
CA SER A 385 -3.54 12.57 14.34
C SER A 385 -3.72 13.84 15.15
N SER A 386 -3.01 13.92 16.27
CA SER A 386 -2.71 15.18 16.96
C SER A 386 -1.19 15.36 17.03
N PHE A 387 -0.72 16.61 17.11
CA PHE A 387 0.72 16.89 17.15
C PHE A 387 1.02 18.04 18.11
N GLY A 388 2.24 18.04 18.65
CA GLY A 388 2.78 19.08 19.52
C GLY A 388 4.28 19.22 19.34
N THR A 389 4.90 20.14 20.06
CA THR A 389 6.36 20.30 20.08
C THR A 389 7.01 19.13 20.79
N LEU A 390 8.08 18.59 20.22
CA LEU A 390 8.84 17.51 20.86
C LEU A 390 9.64 18.06 22.04
N ASP A 391 9.34 17.58 23.24
CA ASP A 391 10.16 17.85 24.43
C ASP A 391 11.33 16.86 24.48
N THR A 392 12.54 17.37 24.27
CA THR A 392 13.77 16.57 24.24
C THR A 392 14.14 16.01 25.61
N ASP A 393 13.72 16.65 26.70
CA ASP A 393 14.15 16.26 28.05
C ASP A 393 13.46 14.97 28.52
N LEU A 394 12.25 14.69 28.03
CA LEU A 394 11.50 13.48 28.36
C LEU A 394 12.09 12.21 27.73
N TYR A 395 12.52 12.29 26.46
CA TYR A 395 12.89 11.11 25.67
C TYR A 395 14.37 10.71 25.79
N TYR A 396 15.27 11.69 25.95
CA TYR A 396 16.71 11.39 26.09
C TYR A 396 17.12 11.08 27.54
N SER A 397 16.33 11.50 28.54
CA SER A 397 16.66 11.36 29.97
C SER A 397 15.95 10.20 30.67
N GLY A 398 15.11 9.43 29.98
CA GLY A 398 14.26 8.39 30.61
C GLY A 398 13.23 8.97 31.60
N GLY A 399 12.76 10.19 31.36
CA GLY A 399 11.83 10.90 32.24
C GLY A 399 10.41 10.33 32.19
N SER A 400 9.97 9.68 33.26
CA SER A 400 8.55 9.35 33.46
C SER A 400 7.75 10.63 33.72
N PHE A 401 6.56 10.73 33.08
CA PHE A 401 5.57 11.80 33.25
C PHE A 401 5.22 12.14 34.72
N SER A 402 5.55 11.26 35.66
CA SER A 402 5.18 11.41 37.07
C SER A 402 6.12 12.31 37.90
N LYS A 403 7.18 12.91 37.33
CA LYS A 403 8.22 13.57 38.15
C LYS A 403 8.23 15.09 38.25
N ASN A 404 7.38 15.86 37.58
CA ASN A 404 7.13 17.27 37.94
C ASN A 404 5.98 17.88 37.14
N PRO A 405 4.80 18.10 37.73
CA PRO A 405 3.86 19.09 37.21
C PRO A 405 4.41 20.48 37.56
N ARG A 406 4.69 21.31 36.55
CA ARG A 406 4.77 22.75 36.76
C ARG A 406 3.38 23.36 36.71
#